data_AF-A0A7L2SSP5-F1
#
_entry.id   AF-A0A7L2SSP5-F1
#
_cell.length_a   1.000
_cell.length_b   1.000
_cell.length_c   1.000
_cell.angle_alpha   90.00
_cell.angle_beta   90.00
_cell.angle_gamma   90.00
#
_symmetry.space_group_name_H-M   'P 1'
#
loop_
_entity.id
_entity.type
_entity.pdbx_description
1 polymer ?
#
loop_
_entity_poly.entity_id
_entity_poly.type
_entity_poly.pdbx_seq_one_letter_code
_entity_poly.pdbx_strand_id
1 'polypeptide(L)'
;PGHVQLLPPQNVTLLSKDFAMILTWAPGEGSPPDVTYTVRYESQDRLEKWIKVPHCKNISRTFCNLTCALSNFYVKVQARVKAIWGQFQSPWVKSQLKDYYSDVELAPPVLILDVRENFIHVSASFPLPTCVENLTWKYELNLWEAGSEDKVSE
;
A
#
# COMPACT_ATOMS: atom_id res chain seq x y z
N PRO A 1 -4.67 35.31 23.93
CA PRO A 1 -3.68 34.58 23.10
C PRO A 1 -4.28 33.26 22.61
N GLY A 2 -4.68 33.20 21.34
CA GLY A 2 -5.30 32.01 20.74
C GLY A 2 -4.31 30.86 20.69
N HIS A 3 -4.67 29.70 21.23
CA HIS A 3 -3.90 28.48 21.03
C HIS A 3 -3.96 28.12 19.54
N VAL A 4 -2.83 28.18 18.85
CA VAL A 4 -2.71 27.63 17.49
C VAL A 4 -2.78 26.12 17.62
N GLN A 5 -3.93 25.54 17.26
CA GLN A 5 -4.16 24.10 17.31
C GLN A 5 -3.97 23.51 15.92
N LEU A 6 -3.07 22.53 15.79
CA LEU A 6 -2.85 21.81 14.55
C LEU A 6 -3.97 20.78 14.34
N LEU A 7 -4.80 20.99 13.31
CA LEU A 7 -5.89 20.08 12.99
C LEU A 7 -5.36 18.73 12.47
N PRO A 8 -6.07 17.62 12.77
CA PRO A 8 -5.65 16.29 12.36
C PRO A 8 -5.78 16.06 10.85
N PRO A 9 -5.01 15.10 10.29
CA PRO A 9 -5.20 14.66 8.91
C PRO A 9 -6.62 14.14 8.65
N GLN A 10 -7.12 14.36 7.45
CA GLN A 10 -8.46 13.99 7.01
C GLN A 10 -8.41 12.84 6.01
N ASN A 11 -9.54 12.17 5.77
CA ASN A 11 -9.68 11.12 4.75
C ASN A 11 -8.60 10.01 4.85
N VAL A 12 -8.21 9.66 6.08
CA VAL A 12 -7.16 8.67 6.34
C VAL A 12 -7.59 7.28 5.88
N THR A 13 -6.98 6.80 4.80
CA THR A 13 -7.40 5.57 4.12
C THR A 13 -6.21 4.66 3.90
N LEU A 14 -6.35 3.39 4.30
CA LEU A 14 -5.38 2.34 4.04
C LEU A 14 -5.81 1.53 2.81
N LEU A 15 -5.05 1.68 1.73
CA LEU A 15 -5.30 1.06 0.44
C LEU A 15 -4.42 -0.18 0.28
N SER A 16 -4.95 -1.21 -0.40
CA SER A 16 -4.22 -2.41 -0.80
C SER A 16 -4.39 -2.58 -2.30
N LYS A 17 -3.39 -2.19 -3.09
CA LYS A 17 -3.46 -2.15 -4.55
C LYS A 17 -2.08 -2.36 -5.15
N ASP A 18 -2.02 -3.09 -6.27
CA ASP A 18 -0.80 -3.39 -7.03
C ASP A 18 0.29 -3.98 -6.14
N PHE A 19 -0.07 -4.94 -5.28
CA PHE A 19 0.83 -5.56 -4.29
C PHE A 19 1.41 -4.58 -3.26
N ALA A 20 0.82 -3.39 -3.13
CA ALA A 20 1.25 -2.38 -2.20
C ALA A 20 0.18 -2.06 -1.15
N MET A 21 0.60 -1.89 0.10
CA MET A 21 -0.22 -1.37 1.16
C MET A 21 0.17 0.08 1.45
N ILE A 22 -0.72 1.02 1.12
CA ILE A 22 -0.40 2.45 1.13
C ILE A 22 -1.41 3.18 2.01
N LEU A 23 -0.91 3.86 3.05
CA LEU A 23 -1.71 4.81 3.82
C LEU A 23 -1.72 6.14 3.08
N THR A 24 -2.90 6.73 2.89
CA THR A 24 -3.12 8.05 2.28
C THR A 24 -3.95 8.93 3.19
N TRP A 25 -3.77 10.24 3.11
CA TRP A 25 -4.56 11.22 3.87
C TRP A 25 -4.59 12.58 3.15
N ALA A 26 -5.52 13.44 3.54
CA ALA A 26 -5.51 14.86 3.22
C ALA A 26 -4.98 15.66 4.42
N PRO A 27 -4.35 16.83 4.21
CA PRO A 27 -4.01 17.75 5.29
C PRO A 27 -5.24 18.17 6.10
N GLY A 28 -5.04 18.50 7.39
CA GLY A 28 -6.07 19.17 8.18
C GLY A 28 -6.34 20.56 7.62
N GLU A 29 -7.55 21.08 7.80
CA GLU A 29 -7.89 22.43 7.36
C GLU A 29 -6.93 23.47 7.98
N GLY A 30 -6.49 24.46 7.20
CA GLY A 30 -5.52 25.46 7.65
C GLY A 30 -4.12 24.92 7.98
N SER A 31 -3.78 23.69 7.57
CA SER A 31 -2.43 23.14 7.77
C SER A 31 -1.36 24.03 7.11
N PRO A 32 -0.29 24.40 7.83
CA PRO A 32 0.83 25.16 7.27
C PRO A 32 1.54 24.42 6.13
N PRO A 33 2.21 25.12 5.20
CA PRO A 33 2.92 24.49 4.07
C PRO A 33 4.07 23.56 4.47
N ASP A 34 4.69 23.80 5.63
CA ASP A 34 5.82 23.07 6.21
C ASP A 34 5.38 21.99 7.22
N VAL A 35 4.08 21.67 7.26
CA VAL A 35 3.58 20.56 8.07
C VAL A 35 4.22 19.24 7.63
N THR A 36 4.56 18.41 8.60
CA THR A 36 5.07 17.06 8.37
C THR A 36 4.19 16.02 9.05
N TYR A 37 4.28 14.78 8.61
CA TYR A 37 3.46 13.69 9.08
C TYR A 37 4.30 12.55 9.65
N THR A 38 3.78 11.91 10.68
CA THR A 38 4.37 10.67 11.20
C THR A 38 3.33 9.55 11.15
N VAL A 39 3.74 8.40 10.63
CA VAL A 39 2.90 7.21 10.51
C VAL A 39 3.35 6.11 11.48
N ARG A 40 2.37 5.37 12.01
CA ARG A 40 2.57 4.11 12.74
C ARG A 40 1.54 3.09 12.27
N TYR A 41 1.83 1.81 12.48
CA TYR A 41 0.85 0.75 12.24
C TYR A 41 0.75 -0.20 13.43
N GLU A 42 -0.34 -0.95 13.50
CA GLU A 42 -0.51 -2.09 14.39
C GLU A 42 -1.11 -3.25 13.58
N SER A 43 -0.83 -4.47 14.01
CA SER A 43 -1.33 -5.70 13.40
C SER A 43 -2.20 -6.46 14.41
N GLN A 44 -3.16 -7.23 13.91
CA GLN A 44 -4.13 -7.93 14.77
C GLN A 44 -3.48 -8.99 15.69
N ASP A 45 -2.32 -9.52 15.32
CA ASP A 45 -1.51 -10.42 16.16
C ASP A 45 -0.69 -9.68 17.24
N ARG A 46 -0.64 -8.35 17.19
CA ARG A 46 0.10 -7.47 18.12
C ARG A 46 -0.73 -6.23 18.49
N LEU A 47 -1.96 -6.46 18.93
CA LEU A 47 -2.88 -5.39 19.33
C LEU A 47 -2.24 -4.45 20.36
N GLU A 48 -2.59 -3.16 20.28
CA GLU A 48 -2.14 -2.07 21.15
C GLU A 48 -0.64 -1.71 21.07
N LYS A 49 0.14 -2.44 20.27
CA LYS A 49 1.56 -2.13 20.02
C LYS A 49 1.73 -1.39 18.70
N TRP A 50 1.68 -0.06 18.77
CA TRP A 50 1.95 0.80 17.60
C TRP A 50 3.43 0.78 17.19
N ILE A 51 3.70 0.09 16.09
CA ILE A 51 5.03 -0.06 15.48
C ILE A 51 5.40 1.22 14.71
N LYS A 52 6.66 1.64 14.86
CA LYS A 52 7.21 2.82 14.17
C LYS A 52 7.54 2.46 12.72
N VAL A 53 7.28 3.40 11.81
CA VAL A 53 7.63 3.28 10.39
C VAL A 53 8.73 4.32 10.09
N PRO A 54 10.03 3.98 10.16
CA PRO A 54 11.10 4.96 10.15
C PRO A 54 11.11 5.87 8.92
N HIS A 55 10.86 5.31 7.72
CA HIS A 55 10.82 6.06 6.46
C HIS A 55 9.58 6.94 6.29
N CYS A 56 8.62 6.88 7.24
CA CYS A 56 7.43 7.71 7.30
C CYS A 56 7.36 8.54 8.59
N LYS A 57 8.52 8.87 9.17
CA LYS A 57 8.64 9.84 10.26
C LYS A 57 8.95 11.23 9.68
N ASN A 58 8.16 12.23 10.06
CA ASN A 58 8.32 13.64 9.67
C ASN A 58 8.43 13.84 8.14
N ILE A 59 7.53 13.22 7.38
CA ILE A 59 7.48 13.33 5.91
C ILE A 59 6.53 14.45 5.49
N SER A 60 6.84 15.17 4.41
CA SER A 60 5.95 16.22 3.85
C SER A 60 4.85 15.66 2.94
N ARG A 61 5.11 14.52 2.29
CA ARG A 61 4.14 13.82 1.45
C ARG A 61 2.93 13.33 2.25
N THR A 62 1.79 13.22 1.59
CA THR A 62 0.49 12.83 2.17
C THR A 62 0.17 11.34 1.99
N PHE A 63 1.21 10.52 1.79
CA PHE A 63 1.09 9.07 1.70
C PHE A 63 2.31 8.37 2.29
N CYS A 64 2.13 7.11 2.68
CA CYS A 64 3.19 6.25 3.18
C CYS A 64 2.97 4.82 2.70
N ASN A 65 3.96 4.27 2.00
CA ASN A 65 3.98 2.85 1.67
C ASN A 65 4.39 2.05 2.91
N LEU A 66 3.53 1.13 3.33
CA LEU A 66 3.69 0.27 4.49
C LEU A 66 4.03 -1.17 4.12
N THR A 67 4.02 -1.57 2.84
CA THR A 67 4.13 -2.97 2.40
C THR A 67 5.28 -3.70 3.09
N CYS A 68 6.51 -3.22 2.94
CA CYS A 68 7.68 -3.87 3.53
C CYS A 68 7.92 -3.48 5.00
N ALA A 69 7.06 -2.66 5.59
CA ALA A 69 7.08 -2.41 7.03
C ALA A 69 6.26 -3.46 7.79
N LEU A 70 5.32 -4.14 7.14
CA LEU A 70 4.46 -5.15 7.76
C LEU A 70 5.29 -6.37 8.18
N SER A 71 5.05 -6.87 9.39
CA SER A 71 5.69 -8.09 9.88
C SER A 71 4.96 -9.37 9.46
N ASN A 72 3.69 -9.27 9.09
CA ASN A 72 2.84 -10.40 8.76
C ASN A 72 1.75 -9.96 7.78
N PHE A 73 1.73 -10.56 6.58
CA PHE A 73 0.76 -10.24 5.52
C PHE A 73 -0.57 -11.00 5.66
N TYR A 74 -0.66 -11.99 6.55
CA TYR A 74 -1.82 -12.85 6.74
C TYR A 74 -2.78 -12.38 7.84
N VAL A 75 -2.52 -11.21 8.43
CA VAL A 75 -3.35 -10.63 9.50
C VAL A 75 -3.78 -9.23 9.12
N LYS A 76 -4.93 -8.81 9.66
CA LYS A 76 -5.41 -7.44 9.45
C LYS A 76 -4.48 -6.44 10.11
N VAL A 77 -4.30 -5.31 9.44
CA VAL A 77 -3.47 -4.21 9.92
C VAL A 77 -4.24 -2.90 9.89
N GLN A 78 -3.94 -2.03 10.85
CA GLN A 78 -4.46 -0.67 10.92
C GLN A 78 -3.29 0.28 10.97
N ALA A 79 -3.39 1.42 10.29
CA ALA A 79 -2.39 2.46 10.36
C ALA A 79 -2.97 3.72 10.99
N ARG A 80 -2.09 4.58 11.50
CA ARG A 80 -2.47 5.90 11.99
C ARG A 80 -1.44 6.94 11.59
N VAL A 81 -1.93 8.16 11.43
CA VAL A 81 -1.12 9.32 11.07
C VAL A 81 -1.46 10.50 11.96
N LYS A 82 -0.47 11.36 12.21
CA LYS A 82 -0.66 12.67 12.81
C LYS A 82 0.17 13.72 12.08
N ALA A 83 -0.28 14.96 12.15
CA ALA A 83 0.44 16.13 11.68
C ALA A 83 1.38 16.67 12.78
N ILE A 84 2.49 17.26 12.36
CA ILE A 84 3.53 17.85 13.21
C ILE A 84 3.98 19.15 12.55
N TRP A 85 3.98 20.24 13.32
CA TRP A 85 4.45 21.55 12.88
C TRP A 85 5.17 22.25 14.04
N GLY A 86 6.49 22.42 13.92
CA GLY A 86 7.33 22.88 15.03
C GLY A 86 7.16 22.01 16.28
N GLN A 87 6.65 22.59 17.36
CA GLN A 87 6.33 21.88 18.61
C GLN A 87 4.88 21.38 18.67
N PHE A 88 4.02 21.80 17.74
CA PHE A 88 2.61 21.42 17.70
C PHE A 88 2.41 20.06 17.04
N GLN A 89 1.49 19.29 17.58
CA GLN A 89 1.14 17.96 17.08
C GLN A 89 -0.37 17.79 17.10
N SER A 90 -0.93 17.24 16.03
CA SER A 90 -2.35 16.88 16.00
C SER A 90 -2.60 15.60 16.80
N PRO A 91 -3.86 15.31 17.16
CA PRO A 91 -4.28 13.97 17.51
C PRO A 91 -3.95 12.97 16.40
N TRP A 92 -3.84 11.69 16.79
CA TRP A 92 -3.71 10.58 15.85
C TRP A 92 -5.05 10.29 15.20
N VAL A 93 -5.05 10.05 13.89
CA VAL A 93 -6.21 9.54 13.15
C VAL A 93 -5.87 8.15 12.62
N LYS A 94 -6.75 7.20 12.91
CA LYS A 94 -6.63 5.80 12.51
C LYS A 94 -7.33 5.56 11.17
N SER A 95 -6.77 4.68 10.34
CA SER A 95 -7.46 4.12 9.18
C SER A 95 -8.49 3.07 9.60
N GLN A 96 -9.27 2.55 8.66
CA GLN A 96 -9.91 1.24 8.86
C GLN A 96 -8.87 0.11 8.87
N LEU A 97 -9.25 -1.05 9.41
CA LEU A 97 -8.47 -2.28 9.29
C LEU A 97 -8.50 -2.76 7.83
N LYS A 98 -7.37 -3.29 7.36
CA LYS A 98 -7.23 -3.84 6.02
C LYS A 98 -6.52 -5.20 6.08
N ASP A 99 -6.99 -6.16 5.32
CA ASP A 99 -6.35 -7.45 5.14
C ASP A 99 -5.50 -7.40 3.87
N TYR A 100 -4.17 -7.51 3.99
CA TYR A 100 -3.31 -7.49 2.80
C TYR A 100 -3.56 -8.69 1.90
N TYR A 101 -3.71 -9.89 2.46
CA TYR A 101 -3.85 -11.11 1.69
C TYR A 101 -5.20 -11.19 0.98
N SER A 102 -6.27 -10.73 1.63
CA SER A 102 -7.64 -10.84 1.11
C SER A 102 -8.11 -9.62 0.30
N ASP A 103 -7.66 -8.40 0.65
CA ASP A 103 -8.18 -7.16 0.06
C ASP A 103 -7.26 -6.53 -1.00
N VAL A 104 -6.14 -7.17 -1.35
CA VAL A 104 -5.21 -6.63 -2.36
C VAL A 104 -5.83 -6.68 -3.76
N GLU A 105 -5.97 -5.52 -4.38
CA GLU A 105 -6.23 -5.43 -5.83
C GLU A 105 -4.93 -5.79 -6.56
N LEU A 106 -4.90 -6.93 -7.26
CA LEU A 106 -3.70 -7.43 -7.93
C LEU A 106 -3.45 -6.65 -9.22
N ALA A 107 -2.21 -6.21 -9.43
CA ALA A 107 -1.80 -5.72 -10.74
C ALA A 107 -1.69 -6.91 -11.72
N PRO A 108 -2.09 -6.74 -12.99
CA PRO A 108 -1.89 -7.77 -13.99
C PRO A 108 -0.39 -8.07 -14.18
N PRO A 109 -0.03 -9.32 -14.53
CA PRO A 109 1.36 -9.64 -14.82
C PRO A 109 1.80 -8.93 -16.11
N VAL A 110 3.08 -8.58 -16.16
CA VAL A 110 3.75 -8.21 -17.40
C VAL A 110 4.10 -9.49 -18.14
N LEU A 111 3.57 -9.65 -19.36
CA LEU A 111 3.91 -10.75 -20.23
C LEU A 111 5.14 -10.41 -21.07
N ILE A 112 6.12 -11.29 -21.05
CA ILE A 112 7.36 -11.20 -21.84
C ILE A 112 7.35 -12.37 -22.82
N LEU A 113 7.38 -12.03 -24.11
CA LEU A 113 7.31 -12.98 -25.22
C LEU A 113 8.70 -13.13 -25.86
N ASP A 114 9.20 -14.36 -25.89
CA ASP A 114 10.38 -14.75 -26.68
C ASP A 114 9.91 -15.67 -27.82
N VAL A 115 9.77 -15.08 -29.01
CA VAL A 115 9.29 -15.78 -30.20
C VAL A 115 10.46 -16.46 -30.90
N ARG A 116 10.36 -17.78 -31.06
CA ARG A 116 11.32 -18.58 -31.81
C ARG A 116 10.62 -19.26 -32.99
N GLU A 117 11.39 -19.88 -33.87
CA GLU A 117 10.88 -20.45 -35.13
C GLU A 117 9.67 -21.38 -34.93
N ASN A 118 9.68 -22.23 -33.89
CA ASN A 118 8.67 -23.26 -33.67
C ASN A 118 7.87 -23.12 -32.37
N PHE A 119 8.18 -22.14 -31.53
CA PHE A 119 7.47 -21.94 -30.27
C PHE A 119 7.56 -20.50 -29.79
N ILE A 120 6.58 -20.09 -29.00
CA ILE A 120 6.56 -18.83 -28.28
C ILE A 120 6.80 -19.16 -26.82
N HIS A 121 7.89 -18.67 -26.24
CA HIS A 121 8.12 -18.75 -24.81
C HIS A 121 7.47 -17.53 -24.14
N VAL A 122 6.45 -17.80 -23.32
CA VAL A 122 5.72 -16.78 -22.56
C VAL A 122 6.19 -16.84 -21.12
N SER A 123 6.73 -15.73 -20.62
CA SER A 123 7.01 -15.57 -19.20
C SER A 123 6.17 -14.45 -18.61
N ALA A 124 5.53 -14.73 -17.48
CA ALA A 124 4.74 -13.76 -16.72
C ALA A 124 5.56 -13.27 -15.53
N SER A 125 5.66 -11.96 -15.37
CA SER A 125 6.36 -11.34 -14.24
C SER A 125 5.44 -10.34 -13.54
N PHE A 126 5.39 -10.40 -12.22
CA PHE A 126 4.70 -9.42 -11.40
C PHE A 126 5.73 -8.43 -10.83
N PRO A 127 5.47 -7.11 -10.85
CA PRO A 127 6.35 -6.12 -10.24
C PRO A 127 6.19 -6.10 -8.71
N LEU A 128 6.54 -7.23 -8.07
CA LEU A 128 6.39 -7.44 -6.64
C LEU A 128 7.49 -6.71 -5.87
N PRO A 129 7.16 -6.04 -4.74
CA PRO A 129 8.16 -5.70 -3.75
C PRO A 129 8.89 -6.96 -3.24
N THR A 130 10.20 -6.88 -3.01
CA THR A 130 11.02 -8.02 -2.56
C THR A 130 10.48 -8.69 -1.28
N CYS A 131 9.88 -7.89 -0.39
CA CYS A 131 9.28 -8.38 0.85
C CYS A 131 8.01 -9.24 0.65
N VAL A 132 7.39 -9.23 -0.53
CA VAL A 132 6.20 -10.02 -0.86
C VAL A 132 6.45 -11.11 -1.90
N GLU A 133 7.70 -11.28 -2.35
CA GLU A 133 8.10 -12.34 -3.30
C GLU A 133 7.86 -13.75 -2.73
N ASN A 134 7.90 -13.91 -1.41
CA ASN A 134 7.65 -15.19 -0.74
C ASN A 134 6.17 -15.60 -0.71
N LEU A 135 5.25 -14.74 -1.16
CA LEU A 135 3.84 -15.08 -1.27
C LEU A 135 3.60 -15.90 -2.56
N THR A 136 2.72 -16.89 -2.48
CA THR A 136 2.34 -17.69 -3.63
C THR A 136 1.35 -16.92 -4.50
N TRP A 137 1.75 -16.61 -5.73
CA TRP A 137 0.91 -15.98 -6.74
C TRP A 137 0.62 -16.96 -7.87
N LYS A 138 -0.59 -16.86 -8.44
CA LYS A 138 -1.01 -17.64 -9.60
C LYS A 138 -1.56 -16.71 -10.65
N TYR A 139 -1.43 -17.10 -11.91
CA TYR A 139 -2.03 -16.42 -13.04
C TYR A 139 -2.68 -17.48 -13.93
N GLU A 140 -3.68 -17.05 -14.69
CA GLU A 140 -4.29 -17.82 -15.76
C GLU A 140 -3.85 -17.20 -17.09
N LEU A 141 -3.25 -18.00 -17.96
CA LEU A 141 -2.84 -17.54 -19.28
C LEU A 141 -3.93 -17.89 -20.29
N ASN A 142 -4.36 -16.92 -21.08
CA ASN A 142 -5.35 -17.14 -22.14
C ASN A 142 -4.73 -16.78 -23.49
N LEU A 143 -4.82 -17.70 -24.46
CA LEU A 143 -4.31 -17.55 -25.82
C LEU A 143 -5.45 -17.69 -26.83
N TRP A 144 -5.47 -16.86 -27.87
CA TRP A 144 -6.47 -16.92 -28.93
C TRP A 144 -5.90 -16.42 -30.26
N GLU A 145 -6.48 -16.88 -31.37
CA GLU A 145 -6.15 -16.37 -32.71
C GLU A 145 -6.79 -14.99 -32.93
N ALA A 146 -6.07 -14.07 -33.56
CA ALA A 146 -6.58 -12.73 -33.83
C ALA A 146 -7.85 -12.78 -34.71
N GLY A 147 -8.96 -12.28 -34.19
CA GLY A 147 -10.26 -12.31 -34.85
C GLY A 147 -11.13 -13.53 -34.51
N SER A 148 -10.63 -14.47 -33.71
CA SER A 148 -11.41 -15.56 -33.12
C SER A 148 -11.87 -15.20 -31.69
N GLU A 149 -13.04 -15.71 -31.29
CA GLU A 149 -13.50 -15.69 -29.89
C GLU A 149 -13.07 -16.93 -29.10
N ASP A 150 -12.50 -17.94 -29.79
CA ASP A 150 -12.08 -19.19 -29.18
C ASP A 150 -10.78 -18.99 -28.38
N LYS A 151 -10.86 -19.20 -27.06
CA LYS A 151 -9.74 -19.06 -26.12
C LYS A 151 -9.27 -20.42 -25.64
N VAL A 152 -7.96 -20.61 -25.63
CA VAL A 152 -7.29 -21.72 -24.95
C VAL A 152 -6.70 -21.19 -23.66
N SER A 153 -7.01 -21.82 -22.53
CA SER A 153 -6.52 -21.44 -21.20
C SER A 153 -5.49 -22.44 -20.68
N GLU A 154 -4.39 -21.94 -20.12
CA GLU A 154 -3.34 -22.70 -19.43
C GLU A 154 -3.14 -22.22 -17.99
#